data_AF-A0A1B9NA99-F1
#
_entry.id   AF-A0A1B9NA99-F1
#
_cell.length_a   1.000
_cell.length_b   1.000
_cell.length_c   1.000
_cell.angle_alpha   90.00
_cell.angle_beta   90.00
_cell.angle_gamma   90.00
#
_symmetry.space_group_name_H-M   'P 1'
#
loop_
_entity.id
_entity.type
_entity.pdbx_description
1 polymer ?
#
loop_
_entity_poly.entity_id
_entity_poly.type
_entity_poly.pdbx_seq_one_letter_code
_entity_poly.pdbx_strand_id
1 'polypeptide(L)'
;MSFASACPCGSGRPYPQCCGPLHTGATLAETPARLMRSRYSAFARRDADYLLRTWHPRTRPTELDLDDDTEWTELEIHDATGDEVEFTARYRTPRGDGAMTERSRFARRGGRWFYVDGDVR
;
A
#
# COMPACT_ATOMS: atom_id res chain seq x y z
N MET A 1 14.68 -23.96 -1.51
CA MET A 1 15.27 -22.64 -1.72
C MET A 1 14.13 -21.68 -2.00
N SER A 2 13.78 -20.82 -1.04
CA SER A 2 12.72 -19.84 -1.24
C SER A 2 13.23 -18.76 -2.19
N PHE A 3 12.74 -18.74 -3.42
CA PHE A 3 12.83 -17.55 -4.24
C PHE A 3 12.08 -16.46 -3.49
N ALA A 4 12.81 -15.50 -2.91
CA ALA A 4 12.20 -14.33 -2.32
C ALA A 4 11.47 -13.60 -3.46
N SER A 5 10.15 -13.77 -3.53
CA SER A 5 9.31 -13.19 -4.56
C SER A 5 9.58 -11.69 -4.65
N ALA A 6 9.58 -11.15 -5.87
CA ALA A 6 9.68 -9.72 -6.09
C ALA A 6 8.60 -9.00 -5.26
N CYS A 7 8.94 -7.83 -4.71
CA CYS A 7 8.00 -7.08 -3.92
C CYS A 7 6.87 -6.56 -4.82
N PRO A 8 5.57 -6.75 -4.44
CA PRO A 8 4.45 -6.32 -5.27
C PRO A 8 4.47 -4.82 -5.61
N CYS A 9 5.05 -3.96 -4.77
CA CYS A 9 5.10 -2.51 -4.98
C CYS A 9 5.88 -2.02 -6.22
N GLY A 10 6.32 -2.91 -7.11
CA GLY A 10 7.02 -2.57 -8.35
C GLY A 10 8.47 -2.11 -8.16
N SER A 11 9.04 -2.22 -6.96
CA SER A 11 10.43 -1.76 -6.69
C SER A 11 11.54 -2.59 -7.34
N GLY A 12 11.22 -3.76 -7.91
CA GLY A 12 12.20 -4.74 -8.40
C GLY A 12 12.99 -5.48 -7.31
N ARG A 13 12.93 -5.04 -6.05
CA ARG A 13 13.63 -5.66 -4.91
C ARG A 13 12.86 -6.88 -4.37
N PRO A 14 13.54 -7.87 -3.77
CA PRO A 14 12.88 -8.97 -3.06
C PRO A 14 12.01 -8.45 -1.91
N TYR A 15 10.83 -9.03 -1.72
CA TYR A 15 9.88 -8.62 -0.67
C TYR A 15 10.51 -8.48 0.73
N PRO A 16 11.32 -9.43 1.24
CA PRO A 16 11.93 -9.35 2.57
C PRO A 16 12.91 -8.18 2.74
N GLN A 17 13.40 -7.61 1.64
CA GLN A 17 14.31 -6.46 1.63
C GLN A 17 13.61 -5.16 1.24
N CYS A 18 12.33 -5.22 0.88
CA CYS A 18 11.53 -4.09 0.48
C CYS A 18 10.41 -3.84 1.50
N CYS A 19 9.17 -4.28 1.25
CA CYS A 19 8.04 -4.00 2.15
C CYS A 19 7.98 -4.90 3.38
N GLY A 20 8.68 -6.05 3.38
CA GLY A 20 8.72 -6.99 4.51
C GLY A 20 9.03 -6.34 5.87
N PRO A 21 10.13 -5.57 6.02
CA PRO A 21 10.48 -4.93 7.28
C PRO A 21 9.44 -3.91 7.79
N LEU A 22 8.67 -3.28 6.88
CA LEU A 22 7.57 -2.41 7.29
C LEU A 22 6.39 -3.22 7.81
N HIS A 23 6.04 -4.31 7.12
CA HIS A 23 4.90 -5.16 7.50
C HIS A 23 5.12 -5.82 8.86
N THR A 24 6.34 -6.24 9.15
CA THR A 24 6.72 -6.81 10.46
C THR A 24 6.93 -5.75 11.55
N GLY A 25 6.94 -4.46 11.20
CA GLY A 25 7.22 -3.37 12.13
C GLY A 25 8.69 -3.23 12.52
N ALA A 26 9.61 -3.92 11.84
CA ALA A 26 11.05 -3.78 12.05
C ALA A 26 11.57 -2.41 11.62
N THR A 27 10.93 -1.77 10.63
CA THR A 27 11.20 -0.39 10.23
C THR A 27 9.91 0.39 10.00
N LEU A 28 10.01 1.72 10.00
CA LEU A 28 8.90 2.62 9.68
C LEU A 28 9.09 3.22 8.28
N ALA A 29 7.98 3.60 7.64
CA ALA A 29 8.04 4.36 6.40
C ALA A 29 8.58 5.76 6.69
N GLU A 30 9.60 6.17 5.94
CA GLU A 30 10.22 7.50 6.08
C GLU A 30 9.46 8.56 5.28
N THR A 31 8.77 8.16 4.21
CA THR A 31 8.01 9.05 3.31
C THR A 31 6.59 8.52 3.07
N PRO A 32 5.64 9.39 2.68
CA PRO A 32 4.29 8.98 2.26
C PRO A 32 4.33 7.99 1.10
N ALA A 33 5.16 8.22 0.08
CA ALA A 33 5.33 7.29 -1.03
C ALA A 33 5.82 5.91 -0.56
N ARG A 34 6.72 5.86 0.42
CA ARG A 34 7.19 4.59 0.98
C ARG A 34 6.08 3.85 1.71
N LEU A 35 5.24 4.57 2.46
CA LEU A 35 4.07 4.03 3.10
C LEU A 35 3.06 3.53 2.05
N MET A 36 2.77 4.32 1.02
CA MET A 36 1.85 3.93 -0.05
C MET A 36 2.29 2.64 -0.74
N ARG A 37 3.57 2.51 -1.11
CA ARG A 37 4.13 1.27 -1.68
C ARG A 37 3.95 0.06 -0.76
N SER A 38 4.16 0.24 0.54
CA SER A 38 3.95 -0.85 1.51
C SER A 38 2.47 -1.20 1.68
N ARG A 39 1.56 -0.21 1.69
CA ARG A 39 0.12 -0.45 1.75
C ARG A 39 -0.37 -1.21 0.51
N TYR A 40 0.06 -0.82 -0.69
CA TYR A 40 -0.22 -1.60 -1.90
C TYR A 40 0.27 -3.05 -1.78
N SER A 41 1.50 -3.26 -1.26
CA SER A 41 2.01 -4.63 -1.06
C SER A 41 1.20 -5.42 -0.02
N ALA A 42 0.61 -4.74 0.96
CA ALA A 42 -0.27 -5.36 1.95
C ALA A 42 -1.62 -5.74 1.34
N PHE A 43 -2.20 -4.92 0.46
CA PHE A 43 -3.36 -5.31 -0.35
C PHE A 43 -3.07 -6.55 -1.21
N ALA A 44 -1.97 -6.53 -1.96
CA ALA A 44 -1.55 -7.66 -2.80
C ALA A 44 -1.29 -8.97 -2.01
N ARG A 45 -0.98 -8.86 -0.72
CA ARG A 45 -0.67 -9.98 0.17
C ARG A 45 -1.78 -10.29 1.19
N ARG A 46 -2.89 -9.56 1.14
CA ARG A 46 -4.01 -9.66 2.07
C ARG A 46 -3.64 -9.46 3.55
N ASP A 47 -2.73 -8.54 3.81
CA ASP A 47 -2.27 -8.18 5.16
C ASP A 47 -3.14 -7.04 5.74
N ALA A 48 -4.37 -7.39 6.12
CA ALA A 48 -5.35 -6.44 6.67
C ALA A 48 -4.86 -5.77 7.96
N ASP A 49 -4.14 -6.51 8.81
CA ASP A 49 -3.58 -6.00 10.06
C ASP A 49 -2.61 -4.84 9.79
N TYR A 50 -1.72 -4.96 8.81
CA TYR A 50 -0.83 -3.86 8.44
C TYR A 50 -1.60 -2.65 7.92
N LEU A 51 -2.62 -2.87 7.09
CA LEU A 51 -3.46 -1.81 6.52
C LEU A 51 -4.18 -1.04 7.64
N LEU A 52 -4.77 -1.73 8.62
CA LEU A 52 -5.43 -1.13 9.78
C LEU A 52 -4.43 -0.43 10.71
N ARG A 53 -3.24 -0.99 10.92
CA ARG A 53 -2.19 -0.41 11.79
C ARG A 53 -1.58 0.87 11.21
N THR A 54 -1.61 1.02 9.89
CA THR A 54 -1.08 2.18 9.16
C THR A 54 -2.16 3.17 8.73
N TRP A 55 -3.41 2.91 9.07
CA TRP A 55 -4.51 3.85 8.89
C TRP A 55 -4.53 4.87 10.04
N HIS A 56 -4.86 6.10 9.72
CA HIS A 56 -5.02 7.14 10.71
C HIS A 56 -6.24 6.82 11.61
N PRO A 57 -6.12 6.89 12.96
CA PRO A 57 -7.20 6.47 13.86
C PRO A 57 -8.54 7.20 13.69
N ARG A 58 -8.52 8.43 13.14
CA ARG A 58 -9.75 9.21 12.90
C ARG A 58 -10.58 8.71 11.71
N THR A 59 -9.97 8.05 10.75
CA THR A 59 -10.60 7.64 9.47
C THR A 59 -10.53 6.14 9.25
N ARG A 60 -9.91 5.40 10.17
CA ARG A 60 -9.74 3.95 10.09
C ARG A 60 -11.10 3.25 10.18
N PRO A 61 -11.45 2.38 9.22
CA PRO A 61 -12.67 1.58 9.32
C PRO A 61 -12.54 0.55 10.44
N THR A 62 -13.67 0.09 10.99
CA THR A 62 -13.68 -0.95 12.03
C THR A 62 -13.20 -2.30 11.47
N GLU A 63 -13.61 -2.62 10.25
CA GLU A 63 -13.22 -3.82 9.52
C GLU A 63 -12.77 -3.44 8.11
N LEU A 64 -11.84 -4.23 7.56
CA LEU A 64 -11.35 -4.05 6.21
C LEU A 64 -11.61 -5.34 5.44
N ASP A 65 -12.59 -5.30 4.54
CA ASP A 65 -12.86 -6.40 3.63
C ASP A 65 -11.90 -6.32 2.44
N LEU A 66 -11.08 -7.36 2.27
CA LEU A 66 -10.14 -7.48 1.17
C LEU A 66 -10.71 -8.49 0.20
N ASP A 67 -11.13 -8.02 -0.96
CA ASP A 67 -11.71 -8.86 -1.99
C ASP A 67 -10.72 -9.95 -2.45
N ASP A 68 -11.06 -11.21 -2.15
CA ASP A 68 -10.27 -12.38 -2.49
C ASP A 68 -10.21 -12.65 -4.01
N ASP A 69 -11.12 -12.06 -4.79
CA ASP A 69 -11.15 -12.18 -6.24
C ASP A 69 -10.28 -11.12 -6.92
N THR A 70 -9.78 -10.12 -6.17
CA THR A 70 -8.93 -9.04 -6.70
C THR A 70 -7.44 -9.36 -6.53
N GLU A 71 -6.76 -9.59 -7.65
CA GLU A 71 -5.30 -9.74 -7.73
C GLU A 71 -4.67 -8.38 -8.11
N TRP A 72 -3.88 -7.79 -7.22
CA TRP A 72 -3.14 -6.55 -7.51
C TRP A 72 -1.86 -6.83 -8.29
N THR A 73 -1.74 -6.28 -9.49
CA THR A 73 -0.70 -6.66 -10.47
C THR A 73 0.39 -5.61 -10.65
N GLU A 74 0.05 -4.32 -10.57
CA GLU A 74 1.01 -3.22 -10.75
C GLU A 74 0.67 -1.98 -9.91
N LEU A 75 1.71 -1.29 -9.46
CA LEU A 75 1.62 0.04 -8.85
C LEU A 75 2.53 1.03 -9.59
N GLU A 76 1.93 2.11 -10.08
CA GLU A 76 2.62 3.24 -10.70
C GLU A 76 2.38 4.49 -9.86
N ILE A 77 3.44 5.11 -9.32
CA ILE A 77 3.33 6.38 -8.58
C ILE A 77 3.63 7.52 -9.56
N HIS A 78 2.68 8.43 -9.70
CA HIS A 78 2.74 9.58 -10.60
C HIS A 78 3.34 10.81 -9.92
N ASP A 79 2.91 11.08 -8.68
CA ASP A 79 3.36 12.22 -7.89
C ASP A 79 3.43 11.84 -6.40
N ALA A 80 4.36 12.47 -5.68
CA ALA A 80 4.55 12.28 -4.25
C ALA A 80 5.09 13.57 -3.63
N THR A 81 4.18 14.51 -3.39
CA THR A 81 4.52 15.86 -2.92
C THR A 81 3.92 16.12 -1.54
N GLY A 82 4.77 16.55 -0.60
CA GLY A 82 4.35 16.85 0.77
C GLY A 82 3.83 15.60 1.49
N ASP A 83 2.53 15.58 1.76
CA ASP A 83 1.80 14.50 2.41
C ASP A 83 0.80 13.80 1.48
N GLU A 84 0.84 14.07 0.18
CA GLU A 84 0.00 13.42 -0.83
C GLU A 84 0.80 12.47 -1.73
N VAL A 85 0.13 11.42 -2.22
CA VAL A 85 0.67 10.51 -3.23
C VAL A 85 -0.42 10.22 -4.27
N GLU A 86 -0.14 10.49 -5.53
CA GLU A 86 -0.98 10.12 -6.66
C GLU A 86 -0.40 8.88 -7.35
N PHE A 87 -1.24 7.88 -7.59
CA PHE A 87 -0.82 6.62 -8.18
C PHE A 87 -1.94 5.96 -8.98
N THR A 88 -1.55 5.05 -9.86
CA THR A 88 -2.45 4.08 -10.48
C THR A 88 -2.11 2.68 -9.95
N ALA A 89 -3.13 1.97 -9.47
CA ALA A 89 -3.01 0.57 -9.08
C ALA A 89 -3.81 -0.29 -10.07
N ARG A 90 -3.13 -1.24 -10.70
CA ARG A 90 -3.74 -2.20 -11.63
C ARG A 90 -4.07 -3.48 -10.91
N TYR A 91 -5.16 -4.09 -11.32
CA TYR A 91 -5.65 -5.32 -10.73
C TYR A 91 -6.31 -6.21 -11.77
N ARG A 92 -6.48 -7.48 -11.42
CA ARG A 92 -7.21 -8.48 -12.19
C ARG A 92 -8.31 -9.06 -11.32
N THR A 93 -9.48 -9.27 -11.93
CA THR A 93 -10.63 -9.95 -11.31
C THR A 93 -11.16 -11.02 -12.26
N PRO A 94 -12.07 -11.91 -11.81
CA PRO A 94 -12.80 -12.82 -12.70
C PRO A 94 -13.58 -12.12 -13.81
N ARG A 95 -13.87 -10.81 -13.65
CA ARG A 95 -14.58 -9.98 -14.65
C ARG A 95 -13.63 -9.33 -15.66
N GLY A 96 -12.32 -9.40 -15.45
CA GLY A 96 -11.30 -8.82 -16.30
C GLY A 96 -10.28 -7.97 -15.55
N ASP A 97 -9.32 -7.44 -16.30
CA ASP A 97 -8.29 -6.53 -15.83
C ASP A 97 -8.85 -5.11 -15.68
N GLY A 98 -8.37 -4.38 -14.67
CA GLY A 98 -8.78 -3.02 -14.38
C GLY A 98 -7.64 -2.19 -13.79
N ALA A 99 -7.90 -0.90 -13.64
CA ALA A 99 -7.00 0.03 -12.97
C ALA A 99 -7.83 1.07 -12.21
N MET A 100 -7.29 1.55 -11.11
CA MET A 100 -7.82 2.71 -10.38
C MET A 100 -6.73 3.75 -10.22
N THR A 101 -7.09 5.01 -10.37
CA THR A 101 -6.20 6.13 -10.07
C THR A 101 -6.70 6.80 -8.80
N GLU A 102 -5.80 7.00 -7.84
CA GLU A 102 -6.13 7.62 -6.57
C GLU A 102 -5.09 8.68 -6.22
N ARG A 103 -5.56 9.76 -5.59
CA ARG A 103 -4.69 10.68 -4.84
C ARG A 103 -4.96 10.49 -3.34
N SER A 104 -4.04 9.81 -2.67
CA SER A 104 -4.11 9.57 -1.23
C SER A 104 -3.46 10.68 -0.43
N ARG A 105 -4.00 10.95 0.76
CA ARG A 105 -3.46 11.88 1.74
C ARG A 105 -2.93 11.13 2.95
N PHE A 106 -1.82 11.61 3.49
CA PHE A 106 -1.14 11.01 4.63
C PHE A 106 -0.95 12.04 5.74
N ALA A 107 -0.75 11.57 6.97
CA ALA A 107 -0.43 12.44 8.09
C ALA A 107 0.74 11.85 8.90
N ARG A 108 1.68 12.71 9.31
CA ARG A 108 2.79 12.31 10.18
C ARG A 108 2.46 12.61 11.64
N ARG A 109 2.46 11.59 12.49
CA ARG A 109 2.23 11.71 13.95
C ARG A 109 3.28 10.92 14.70
N GLY A 110 3.96 11.57 15.65
CA GLY A 110 5.03 10.93 16.44
C GLY A 110 6.14 10.32 15.57
N GLY A 111 6.49 10.98 14.46
CA GLY A 111 7.49 10.49 13.51
C GLY A 111 7.03 9.39 12.55
N ARG A 112 5.78 8.93 12.65
CA ARG A 112 5.21 7.86 11.80
C ARG A 112 4.15 8.39 10.84
N TRP A 113 4.19 7.94 9.59
CA TRP A 113 3.16 8.23 8.59
C TRP A 113 1.94 7.32 8.75
N PHE A 114 0.76 7.87 8.49
CA PHE A 114 -0.52 7.18 8.48
C PHE A 114 -1.31 7.59 7.24
N TYR A 115 -2.01 6.65 6.62
CA TYR A 115 -2.99 6.93 5.57
C TYR A 115 -4.23 7.58 6.18
N VAL A 116 -4.67 8.71 5.64
CA VAL A 116 -5.86 9.43 6.12
C VAL A 116 -7.06 9.01 5.29
N ASP A 117 -7.04 9.34 4.01
CA ASP A 117 -8.07 9.09 3.02
C ASP A 117 -7.47 9.23 1.62
N GLY A 118 -8.30 9.10 0.59
CA GLY A 118 -7.91 9.37 -0.78
C GLY A 118 -9.11 9.53 -1.70
N ASP A 119 -8.87 10.26 -2.78
CA ASP A 119 -9.86 10.57 -3.80
C ASP A 119 -9.63 9.65 -5.01
N VAL A 120 -10.54 8.70 -5.23
CA VAL A 120 -10.52 7.81 -6.40
C VAL A 120 -11.07 8.56 -7.62
N ARG A 121 -10.38 8.43 -8.75
CA ARG A 121 -10.70 9.08 -10.03
C ARG A 121 -11.02 8.07 -11.12
#